data_AF-A0A1G2Z4V5-F1
#
_entry.id   AF-A0A1G2Z4V5-F1
#
_cell.length_a   1.000
_cell.length_b   1.000
_cell.length_c   1.000
_cell.angle_alpha   90.00
_cell.angle_beta   90.00
_cell.angle_gamma   90.00
#
_symmetry.space_group_name_H-M   'P 1'
#
loop_
_entity.id
_entity.type
_entity.pdbx_description
1 polymer ?
#
loop_
_entity_poly.entity_id
_entity_poly.type
_entity_poly.pdbx_seq_one_letter_code
_entity_poly.pdbx_strand_id
1 'polypeptide(L)'
;MDISPSVYEHAAFLIGRTPWEASRNGDLIFEAHAEAYRRYRQTPIMPGIDIYNLEAEAYGGVVEKPGGVGVPAIKKPILGSAYELTTLRPLDPQRDGRIPVIVDDMLSTGTGYLVCPFETDQEAFMRKVWDRTDVRIRINSDVELISRGAWEQIRADADRIIRLAEGRENVCMGTGALPYETPPENVLMLMDYVRRR
;
A
#
# COMPACT_ATOMS: atom_id res chain seq x y z
N MET A 1 -8.60 -12.14 -24.85
CA MET A 1 -8.19 -12.43 -23.46
C MET A 1 -7.25 -11.32 -23.06
N ASP A 2 -7.60 -10.54 -22.04
CA ASP A 2 -6.77 -9.43 -21.56
C ASP A 2 -5.75 -9.91 -20.52
N ILE A 3 -4.59 -9.25 -20.51
CA ILE A 3 -3.50 -9.47 -19.55
C ILE A 3 -3.14 -8.14 -18.92
N SER A 4 -3.09 -8.10 -17.59
CA SER A 4 -2.57 -6.95 -16.84
C SER A 4 -1.46 -7.41 -15.90
N PRO A 5 -0.19 -7.16 -16.23
CA PRO A 5 0.93 -7.66 -15.44
C PRO A 5 1.14 -6.82 -14.17
N SER A 6 1.29 -7.47 -13.02
CA SER A 6 1.77 -6.81 -11.80
C SER A 6 3.29 -6.66 -11.87
N VAL A 7 3.74 -5.47 -12.21
CA VAL A 7 5.17 -5.16 -12.39
C VAL A 7 5.75 -4.60 -11.09
N TYR A 8 6.64 -5.36 -10.42
CA TYR A 8 7.37 -4.94 -9.21
C TYR A 8 8.84 -4.66 -9.54
N GLU A 9 9.77 -5.55 -9.17
CA GLU A 9 11.22 -5.42 -9.39
C GLU A 9 11.59 -5.31 -10.87
N HIS A 10 10.78 -5.87 -11.75
CA HIS A 10 10.94 -5.75 -13.19
C HIS A 10 10.88 -4.30 -13.67
N ALA A 11 10.24 -3.38 -12.93
CA ALA A 11 10.28 -1.96 -13.26
C ALA A 11 11.72 -1.39 -13.20
N ALA A 12 12.53 -1.77 -12.20
CA ALA A 12 13.93 -1.34 -12.12
C ALA A 12 14.77 -1.82 -13.31
N PHE A 13 14.49 -3.04 -13.79
CA PHE A 13 15.16 -3.60 -14.95
C PHE A 13 14.97 -2.72 -16.21
N LEU A 14 13.78 -2.14 -16.38
CA LEU A 14 13.46 -1.34 -17.57
C LEU A 14 14.27 -0.04 -17.67
N ILE A 15 14.80 0.45 -16.56
CA ILE A 15 15.65 1.65 -16.48
C ILE A 15 17.12 1.30 -16.22
N GLY A 16 17.50 0.02 -16.35
CA GLY A 16 18.89 -0.42 -16.17
C GLY A 16 19.40 -0.29 -14.73
N ARG A 17 18.51 -0.34 -13.73
CA ARG A 17 18.84 -0.31 -12.30
C ARG A 17 18.60 -1.65 -11.63
N THR A 18 19.29 -1.87 -10.53
CA THR A 18 18.97 -2.98 -9.63
C THR A 18 17.73 -2.65 -8.79
N PRO A 19 16.97 -3.66 -8.32
CA PRO A 19 15.89 -3.43 -7.37
C PRO A 19 16.35 -2.69 -6.11
N TRP A 20 17.57 -2.98 -5.64
CA TRP A 20 18.19 -2.26 -4.52
C TRP A 20 18.33 -0.77 -4.78
N GLU A 21 18.92 -0.36 -5.91
CA GLU A 21 19.11 1.06 -6.20
C GLU A 21 17.78 1.79 -6.35
N ALA A 22 16.85 1.22 -7.12
CA ALA A 22 15.59 1.89 -7.44
C ALA A 22 14.72 2.10 -6.19
N SER A 23 14.52 1.07 -5.38
CA SER A 23 13.62 1.12 -4.21
C SER A 23 14.09 2.01 -3.05
N ARG A 24 15.28 2.60 -3.12
CA ARG A 24 15.79 3.56 -2.12
C ARG A 24 15.72 5.02 -2.59
N ASN A 25 15.24 5.27 -3.81
CA ASN A 25 15.15 6.60 -4.38
C ASN A 25 13.79 6.78 -5.06
N GLY A 26 13.03 7.74 -4.56
CA GLY A 26 11.73 8.13 -5.08
C GLY A 26 11.70 8.38 -6.60
N ASP A 27 12.65 9.18 -7.09
CA ASP A 27 12.78 9.50 -8.52
C ASP A 27 12.99 8.23 -9.36
N LEU A 28 13.79 7.28 -8.86
CA LEU A 28 14.03 6.01 -9.55
C LEU A 28 12.83 5.07 -9.51
N ILE A 29 12.03 5.07 -8.43
CA ILE A 29 10.76 4.32 -8.37
C ILE A 29 9.79 4.88 -9.41
N PHE A 30 9.66 6.20 -9.47
CA PHE A 30 8.85 6.89 -10.47
C PHE A 30 9.31 6.55 -11.89
N GLU A 31 10.60 6.76 -12.20
CA GLU A 31 11.17 6.53 -13.53
C GLU A 31 10.92 5.09 -13.99
N ALA A 32 11.17 4.12 -13.11
CA ALA A 32 10.96 2.70 -13.34
C ALA A 32 9.50 2.35 -13.68
N HIS A 33 8.54 2.81 -12.87
CA HIS A 33 7.12 2.51 -13.07
C HIS A 33 6.52 3.29 -14.24
N ALA A 34 6.96 4.52 -14.48
CA ALA A 34 6.59 5.28 -15.67
C ALA A 34 7.05 4.57 -16.95
N GLU A 35 8.27 4.04 -16.97
CA GLU A 35 8.77 3.27 -18.10
C GLU A 35 8.00 1.95 -18.29
N ALA A 36 7.70 1.24 -17.20
CA ALA A 36 6.83 0.07 -17.25
C ALA A 36 5.45 0.40 -17.85
N TYR A 37 4.82 1.48 -17.37
CA TYR A 37 3.52 1.92 -17.87
C TYR A 37 3.54 2.30 -19.35
N ARG A 38 4.57 3.03 -19.81
CA ARG A 38 4.72 3.36 -21.25
C ARG A 38 4.76 2.10 -22.12
N ARG A 39 5.37 1.02 -21.64
CA ARG A 39 5.53 -0.24 -22.39
C ARG A 39 4.31 -1.15 -22.32
N TYR A 40 3.78 -1.36 -21.12
CA TYR A 40 2.80 -2.41 -20.88
C TYR A 40 1.39 -1.88 -20.66
N ARG A 41 1.23 -0.58 -20.38
CA ARG A 41 -0.05 0.03 -20.00
C ARG A 41 -0.71 -0.73 -18.84
N GLN A 42 0.10 -1.28 -17.93
CA GLN A 42 -0.39 -2.15 -16.87
C GLN A 42 -1.30 -1.39 -15.91
N THR A 43 -2.38 -2.05 -15.49
CA THR A 43 -3.31 -1.56 -14.47
C THR A 43 -3.65 -2.71 -13.52
N PRO A 44 -3.12 -2.73 -12.28
CA PRO A 44 -2.62 -1.57 -11.54
C PRO A 44 -1.13 -1.30 -11.74
N ILE A 45 -0.69 -0.07 -11.44
CA ILE A 45 0.72 0.24 -11.17
C ILE A 45 1.00 -0.13 -9.72
N MET A 46 2.03 -0.95 -9.48
CA MET A 46 2.37 -1.43 -8.14
C MET A 46 2.97 -0.29 -7.29
N PRO A 47 2.80 -0.32 -5.95
CA PRO A 47 3.14 0.80 -5.09
C PRO A 47 4.64 1.03 -4.86
N GLY A 48 5.50 0.23 -5.47
CA GLY A 48 6.93 0.43 -5.37
C GLY A 48 7.69 -0.76 -5.91
N ILE A 49 8.98 -0.79 -5.57
CA ILE A 49 9.90 -1.90 -5.76
C ILE A 49 10.37 -2.26 -4.37
N ASP A 50 10.54 -3.55 -4.04
CA ASP A 50 10.90 -3.96 -2.67
C ASP A 50 9.87 -3.53 -1.61
N ILE A 51 8.58 -3.62 -1.95
CA ILE A 51 7.51 -3.17 -1.04
C ILE A 51 7.35 -4.07 0.18
N TYR A 52 7.80 -5.33 0.09
CA TYR A 52 7.58 -6.37 1.10
C TYR A 52 8.43 -6.20 2.37
N ASN A 53 9.42 -5.30 2.34
CA ASN A 53 10.32 -5.06 3.46
C ASN A 53 10.01 -3.76 4.22
N LEU A 54 9.06 -2.94 3.75
CA LEU A 54 8.84 -1.60 4.30
C LEU A 54 8.40 -1.62 5.77
N GLU A 55 7.45 -2.47 6.11
CA GLU A 55 6.90 -2.59 7.47
C GLU A 55 7.94 -3.18 8.41
N ALA A 56 8.62 -4.25 7.98
CA ALA A 56 9.66 -4.88 8.76
C ALA A 56 10.87 -3.94 8.95
N GLU A 57 11.25 -3.15 7.95
CA GLU A 57 12.27 -2.09 8.06
C GLU A 57 11.85 -1.00 9.05
N ALA A 58 10.57 -0.59 9.03
CA ALA A 58 10.02 0.37 10.01
C ALA A 58 10.12 -0.13 11.46
N TYR A 59 10.09 -1.45 11.67
CA TYR A 59 10.32 -2.08 12.98
C TYR A 59 11.78 -2.40 13.31
N GLY A 60 12.73 -1.90 12.50
CA GLY A 60 14.18 -2.09 12.73
C GLY A 60 14.77 -3.30 12.00
N GLY A 61 14.02 -3.93 11.10
CA GLY A 61 14.53 -4.95 10.20
C GLY A 61 15.61 -4.43 9.27
N VAL A 62 16.73 -5.15 9.22
CA VAL A 62 17.84 -4.78 8.35
C VAL A 62 17.63 -5.45 6.99
N VAL A 63 17.26 -4.67 5.98
CA VAL A 63 17.17 -5.15 4.61
C VAL A 63 18.60 -5.28 4.05
N GLU A 64 18.98 -6.50 3.66
CA GLU A 64 20.31 -6.76 3.14
C GLU A 64 20.41 -6.41 1.64
N LYS A 65 21.54 -5.81 1.25
CA LYS A 65 21.85 -5.58 -0.17
C LYS A 65 22.11 -6.91 -0.87
N PRO A 66 21.29 -7.28 -1.87
CA PRO A 66 21.53 -8.49 -2.64
C PRO A 66 22.68 -8.29 -3.62
N GLY A 67 23.31 -9.40 -4.05
CA GLY A 67 24.26 -9.38 -5.16
C GLY A 67 23.54 -9.28 -6.50
N GLY A 68 24.07 -8.49 -7.43
CA GLY A 68 23.55 -8.35 -8.80
C GLY A 68 22.09 -7.85 -8.83
N VAL A 69 21.23 -8.60 -9.52
CA VAL A 69 19.79 -8.29 -9.71
C VAL A 69 18.89 -8.96 -8.67
N GLY A 70 19.46 -9.46 -7.56
CA GLY A 70 18.66 -10.07 -6.51
C GLY A 70 17.65 -9.09 -5.90
N VAL A 71 16.61 -9.64 -5.30
CA VAL A 71 15.59 -8.87 -4.58
C VAL A 71 16.10 -8.57 -3.16
N PRO A 72 15.95 -7.34 -2.65
CA PRO A 72 16.29 -7.03 -1.27
C PRO A 72 15.45 -7.87 -0.31
N ALA A 73 16.05 -8.28 0.80
CA ALA A 73 15.36 -9.13 1.76
C ALA A 73 15.90 -8.91 3.16
N ILE A 74 15.01 -9.00 4.14
CA ILE A 74 15.36 -9.19 5.55
C ILE A 74 15.58 -10.68 5.77
N LYS A 75 16.82 -11.08 6.08
CA LYS A 75 17.18 -12.50 6.25
C LYS A 75 17.09 -13.01 7.68
N LYS A 76 16.92 -12.10 8.64
CA LYS A 76 16.86 -12.42 10.06
C LYS A 76 15.56 -11.90 10.65
N PRO A 77 14.85 -12.71 11.43
CA PRO A 77 13.68 -12.22 12.13
C PRO A 77 14.09 -11.12 13.11
N ILE A 78 13.26 -10.08 13.19
CA ILE A 78 13.45 -8.93 14.09
C ILE A 78 13.07 -9.32 15.52
N LEU A 79 12.11 -10.24 15.64
CA LEU A 79 11.56 -10.71 16.88
C LEU A 79 11.96 -12.17 17.12
N GLY A 80 12.21 -12.52 18.38
CA GLY A 80 12.51 -13.90 18.77
C GLY A 80 11.28 -14.80 18.80
N SER A 81 10.08 -14.21 18.85
CA SER A 81 8.82 -14.93 18.95
C SER A 81 7.64 -14.09 18.46
N ALA A 82 6.55 -14.74 18.08
CA ALA A 82 5.30 -14.05 17.73
C ALA A 82 4.69 -13.28 18.91
N TYR A 83 4.99 -13.66 20.16
CA TYR A 83 4.51 -12.95 21.35
C TYR A 83 5.04 -11.51 21.42
N GLU A 84 6.28 -11.29 20.99
CA GLU A 84 6.88 -9.95 20.95
C GLU A 84 6.17 -8.99 19.98
N LEU A 85 5.35 -9.48 19.05
CA LEU A 85 4.52 -8.60 18.21
C LEU A 85 3.57 -7.75 19.06
N THR A 86 3.11 -8.28 20.19
CA THR A 86 2.17 -7.59 21.09
C THR A 86 2.79 -6.42 21.84
N THR A 87 4.12 -6.30 21.83
CA THR A 87 4.85 -5.21 22.51
C THR A 87 5.32 -4.13 21.55
N LEU A 88 5.13 -4.32 20.23
CA LEU A 88 5.48 -3.32 19.24
C LEU A 88 4.53 -2.12 19.33
N ARG A 89 5.11 -0.92 19.31
CA ARG A 89 4.34 0.31 19.06
C ARG A 89 3.82 0.30 17.61
N PRO A 90 2.65 0.89 17.31
CA PRO A 90 2.24 1.10 15.93
C PRO A 90 3.31 1.88 15.14
N LEU A 91 3.54 1.50 13.88
CA LEU A 91 4.43 2.24 12.96
C LEU A 91 3.90 3.65 12.69
N ASP A 92 4.80 4.62 12.53
CA ASP A 92 4.46 5.95 12.05
C ASP A 92 4.85 6.12 10.57
N PRO A 93 3.86 6.19 9.67
CA PRO A 93 4.04 6.22 8.22
C PRO A 93 4.72 7.50 7.69
N GLN A 94 4.84 8.55 8.51
CA GLN A 94 5.48 9.81 8.13
C GLN A 94 6.97 9.84 8.44
N ARG A 95 7.47 8.91 9.27
CA ARG A 95 8.87 8.93 9.73
C ARG A 95 9.58 7.57 9.69
N ASP A 96 8.84 6.47 9.77
CA ASP A 96 9.46 5.15 9.96
C ASP A 96 9.81 4.52 8.60
N GLY A 97 11.05 4.06 8.48
CA GLY A 97 11.56 3.39 7.27
C GLY A 97 11.49 4.24 6.00
N ARG A 98 11.24 3.58 4.87
CA ARG A 98 11.10 4.23 3.55
C ARG A 98 9.68 4.63 3.16
N ILE A 99 8.71 4.50 4.08
CA ILE A 99 7.29 4.75 3.84
C ILE A 99 6.99 6.20 3.36
N PRO A 100 7.63 7.27 3.89
CA PRO A 100 7.28 8.65 3.53
C PRO A 100 7.60 9.06 2.08
N VAL A 101 8.57 8.41 1.43
CA VAL A 101 9.11 8.81 0.12
C VAL A 101 8.16 8.50 -1.03
N ILE A 102 7.23 7.57 -0.86
CA ILE A 102 6.62 6.86 -2.00
C ILE A 102 5.45 7.62 -2.66
N VAL A 103 4.70 8.48 -1.94
CA VAL A 103 3.40 8.98 -2.44
C VAL A 103 3.50 9.95 -3.63
N ASP A 104 4.38 10.95 -3.57
CA ASP A 104 4.49 11.96 -4.65
C ASP A 104 5.07 11.35 -5.93
N ASP A 105 6.04 10.45 -5.78
CA ASP A 105 6.67 9.74 -6.88
C ASP A 105 5.72 8.74 -7.53
N MET A 106 4.84 8.11 -6.75
CA MET A 106 3.77 7.31 -7.30
C MET A 106 2.80 8.13 -8.14
N LEU A 107 2.44 9.33 -7.68
CA LEU A 107 1.52 10.22 -8.40
C LEU A 107 2.11 10.77 -9.70
N SER A 108 3.43 10.97 -9.78
CA SER A 108 4.09 11.45 -10.99
C SER A 108 4.11 10.41 -12.10
N THR A 109 4.00 9.10 -11.80
CA THR A 109 3.97 7.97 -12.78
C THR A 109 2.90 8.10 -13.86
N GLY A 110 1.87 8.92 -13.62
CA GLY A 110 0.65 8.95 -14.43
C GLY A 110 -0.33 7.84 -14.06
N THR A 111 -0.16 7.19 -12.89
CA THR A 111 -1.14 6.21 -12.39
C THR A 111 -2.53 6.82 -12.28
N GLY A 112 -3.55 6.08 -12.71
CA GLY A 112 -4.96 6.40 -12.48
C GLY A 112 -5.52 5.79 -11.19
N TYR A 113 -4.70 5.09 -10.39
CA TYR A 113 -5.13 4.39 -9.20
C TYR A 113 -4.04 4.37 -8.11
N LEU A 114 -4.42 4.67 -6.87
CA LEU A 114 -3.51 4.67 -5.72
C LEU A 114 -4.21 4.14 -4.47
N VAL A 115 -3.50 3.35 -3.68
CA VAL A 115 -4.02 2.81 -2.40
C VAL A 115 -3.49 3.66 -1.26
N CYS A 116 -4.38 4.04 -0.34
CA CYS A 116 -4.09 4.64 0.96
C CYS A 116 -4.23 3.53 2.02
N PRO A 117 -3.11 2.90 2.46
CA PRO A 117 -3.13 1.81 3.43
C PRO A 117 -3.71 2.26 4.78
N PHE A 118 -4.18 1.31 5.59
CA PHE A 118 -4.77 1.61 6.89
C PHE A 118 -3.75 2.17 7.88
N GLU A 119 -2.53 1.65 7.80
CA GLU A 119 -1.38 1.97 8.63
C GLU A 119 -0.84 3.39 8.39
N THR A 120 -1.37 4.09 7.38
CA THR A 120 -0.97 5.46 7.06
C THR A 120 -1.79 6.51 7.83
N ASP A 121 -1.29 7.74 7.95
CA ASP A 121 -2.12 8.89 8.32
C ASP A 121 -3.04 9.20 7.13
N GLN A 122 -4.20 8.54 7.12
CA GLN A 122 -5.11 8.58 5.99
C GLN A 122 -5.66 9.98 5.75
N GLU A 123 -5.76 10.82 6.78
CA GLU A 123 -6.13 12.23 6.62
C GLU A 123 -5.03 13.02 5.91
N ALA A 124 -3.78 12.89 6.36
CA ALA A 124 -2.65 13.56 5.70
C ALA A 124 -2.47 13.07 4.27
N PHE A 125 -2.62 11.75 4.04
CA PHE A 125 -2.60 11.17 2.71
C PHE A 125 -3.69 11.77 1.83
N MET A 126 -4.94 11.78 2.31
CA MET A 126 -6.07 12.31 1.55
C MET A 126 -5.90 13.81 1.25
N ARG A 127 -5.43 14.61 2.21
CA ARG A 127 -5.07 16.02 1.96
C ARG A 127 -4.03 16.16 0.84
N LYS A 128 -3.01 15.30 0.83
CA LYS A 128 -1.93 15.34 -0.16
C LYS A 128 -2.41 15.03 -1.57
N VAL A 129 -3.34 14.07 -1.71
CA VAL A 129 -3.84 13.61 -3.01
C VAL A 129 -5.17 14.26 -3.42
N TRP A 130 -5.70 15.20 -2.62
CA TRP A 130 -7.07 15.71 -2.70
C TRP A 130 -7.42 16.32 -4.06
N ASP A 131 -6.48 17.02 -4.68
CA ASP A 131 -6.70 17.71 -5.96
C ASP A 131 -6.40 16.81 -7.19
N ARG A 132 -5.83 15.62 -6.99
CA ARG A 132 -5.56 14.62 -8.05
C ARG A 132 -6.79 13.80 -8.39
N THR A 133 -7.86 14.45 -8.83
CA THR A 133 -9.17 13.81 -9.11
C THR A 133 -9.12 12.82 -10.29
N ASP A 134 -8.09 12.92 -11.13
CA ASP A 134 -7.73 11.97 -12.18
C ASP A 134 -7.30 10.60 -11.65
N VAL A 135 -6.90 10.51 -10.37
CA VAL A 135 -6.44 9.28 -9.71
C VAL A 135 -7.53 8.75 -8.78
N ARG A 136 -7.93 7.50 -8.97
CA ARG A 136 -8.83 6.81 -8.04
C ARG A 136 -8.08 6.43 -6.77
N ILE A 137 -8.58 6.85 -5.60
CA ILE A 137 -7.96 6.51 -4.31
C ILE A 137 -8.73 5.37 -3.65
N ARG A 138 -8.05 4.29 -3.24
CA ARG A 138 -8.61 3.24 -2.38
C ARG A 138 -8.15 3.43 -0.94
N ILE A 139 -9.04 3.85 -0.05
CA ILE A 139 -8.75 3.98 1.38
C ILE A 139 -9.02 2.63 2.05
N ASN A 140 -8.00 2.01 2.61
CA ASN A 140 -8.13 0.70 3.26
C ASN A 140 -8.59 0.84 4.71
N SER A 141 -9.51 -0.04 5.09
CA SER A 141 -9.84 -0.37 6.47
C SER A 141 -8.75 -1.25 7.09
N ASP A 142 -8.74 -1.31 8.42
CA ASP A 142 -7.91 -2.25 9.20
C ASP A 142 -8.34 -3.68 8.90
N VAL A 143 -7.39 -4.48 8.41
CA VAL A 143 -7.66 -5.87 8.06
C VAL A 143 -7.99 -6.73 9.29
N GLU A 144 -7.42 -6.42 10.45
CA GLU A 144 -7.72 -7.13 11.69
C GLU A 144 -9.17 -6.86 12.11
N LEU A 145 -9.61 -5.61 11.98
CA LEU A 145 -10.99 -5.21 12.24
C LEU A 145 -11.97 -5.92 11.31
N ILE A 146 -11.69 -6.00 10.01
CA ILE A 146 -12.57 -6.72 9.07
C ILE A 146 -12.61 -8.22 9.37
N SER A 147 -11.47 -8.79 9.77
CA SER A 147 -11.33 -10.22 10.03
C SER A 147 -12.01 -10.66 11.33
N ARG A 148 -11.89 -9.86 12.41
CA ARG A 148 -12.24 -10.31 13.78
C ARG A 148 -13.10 -9.32 14.57
N GLY A 149 -13.33 -8.13 14.04
CA GLY A 149 -14.10 -7.08 14.72
C GLY A 149 -15.59 -7.38 14.83
N ALA A 150 -16.22 -6.82 15.85
CA ALA A 150 -17.68 -6.77 15.93
C ALA A 150 -18.23 -5.86 14.82
N TRP A 151 -19.45 -6.15 14.35
CA TRP A 151 -20.07 -5.38 13.27
C TRP A 151 -20.15 -3.88 13.55
N GLU A 152 -20.43 -3.50 14.80
CA GLU A 152 -20.48 -2.09 15.21
C GLU A 152 -19.14 -1.37 15.00
N GLN A 153 -18.02 -2.06 15.20
CA GLN A 153 -16.68 -1.52 15.01
C GLN A 153 -16.35 -1.43 13.52
N ILE A 154 -16.66 -2.46 12.73
CA ILE A 154 -16.50 -2.46 11.27
C ILE A 154 -17.30 -1.31 10.64
N ARG A 155 -18.56 -1.12 11.09
CA ARG A 155 -19.41 -0.03 10.64
C ARG A 155 -18.83 1.34 11.02
N ALA A 156 -18.31 1.49 12.24
CA ALA A 156 -17.72 2.74 12.69
C ALA A 156 -16.47 3.13 11.87
N ASP A 157 -15.64 2.16 11.49
CA ASP A 157 -14.51 2.40 10.60
C ASP A 157 -14.94 2.72 9.16
N ALA A 158 -15.96 2.03 8.65
CA ALA A 158 -16.57 2.39 7.37
C ALA A 158 -17.09 3.83 7.36
N ASP A 159 -17.80 4.25 8.41
CA ASP A 159 -18.26 5.63 8.57
C ASP A 159 -17.11 6.64 8.65
N ARG A 160 -16.00 6.26 9.30
CA ARG A 160 -14.78 7.08 9.35
C ARG A 160 -14.18 7.26 7.95
N ILE A 161 -14.04 6.18 7.19
CA ILE A 161 -13.48 6.23 5.83
C ILE A 161 -14.42 6.99 4.87
N ILE A 162 -15.74 6.83 5.00
CA ILE A 162 -16.72 7.60 4.22
C ILE A 162 -16.54 9.10 4.49
N ARG A 163 -16.40 9.51 5.76
CA ARG A 163 -16.12 10.91 6.12
C ARG A 163 -14.79 11.41 5.55
N LEU A 164 -13.74 10.58 5.54
CA LEU A 164 -12.45 10.95 4.93
C LEU A 164 -12.56 11.21 3.43
N ALA A 165 -13.50 10.56 2.75
CA ALA A 165 -13.74 10.71 1.32
C ALA A 165 -14.82 11.74 0.98
N GLU A 166 -15.50 12.31 1.98
CA GLU A 166 -16.66 13.18 1.77
C GLU A 166 -16.29 14.41 0.91
N GLY A 167 -17.00 14.59 -0.20
CA GLY A 167 -16.71 15.65 -1.18
C GLY A 167 -15.73 15.26 -2.29
N ARG A 168 -15.22 14.03 -2.33
CA ARG A 168 -14.40 13.50 -3.42
C ARG A 168 -15.02 12.26 -4.05
N GLU A 169 -15.40 12.35 -5.33
CA GLU A 169 -16.14 11.28 -6.02
C GLU A 169 -15.26 10.07 -6.42
N ASN A 170 -14.01 10.30 -6.85
CA ASN A 170 -13.13 9.23 -7.36
C ASN A 170 -12.37 8.51 -6.23
N VAL A 171 -13.13 7.96 -5.27
CA VAL A 171 -12.60 7.25 -4.09
C VAL A 171 -13.38 5.94 -3.89
N CYS A 172 -12.73 4.92 -3.34
CA CYS A 172 -13.42 3.73 -2.86
C CYS A 172 -12.83 3.20 -1.56
N MET A 173 -13.64 2.49 -0.78
CA MET A 173 -13.17 1.78 0.40
C MET A 173 -12.54 0.44 0.01
N GLY A 174 -11.47 0.07 0.74
CA GLY A 174 -10.80 -1.21 0.67
C GLY A 174 -10.81 -1.94 2.01
N THR A 175 -10.60 -3.24 2.00
CA THR A 175 -10.55 -4.11 3.19
C THR A 175 -9.13 -4.45 3.62
N GLY A 176 -8.10 -3.86 3.00
CA GLY A 176 -6.73 -4.37 3.09
C GLY A 176 -6.55 -5.71 2.38
N ALA A 177 -5.60 -6.52 2.83
CA ALA A 177 -5.30 -7.86 2.33
C ALA A 177 -5.93 -8.93 3.24
N LEU A 178 -7.17 -9.34 2.95
CA LEU A 178 -7.96 -10.22 3.80
C LEU A 178 -7.24 -11.54 4.14
N PRO A 179 -7.12 -11.90 5.43
CA PRO A 179 -6.71 -13.23 5.87
C PRO A 179 -7.65 -14.31 5.35
N TYR A 180 -7.10 -15.51 5.15
CA TYR A 180 -7.83 -16.68 4.65
C TYR A 180 -9.05 -17.02 5.52
N GLU A 181 -8.94 -16.83 6.83
CA GLU A 181 -9.98 -17.16 7.81
C GLU A 181 -11.04 -16.07 8.01
N THR A 182 -10.99 -14.96 7.25
CA THR A 182 -11.94 -13.87 7.42
C THR A 182 -13.37 -14.32 7.14
N PRO A 183 -14.32 -14.17 8.07
CA PRO A 183 -15.72 -14.51 7.84
C PRO A 183 -16.27 -13.75 6.63
N PRO A 184 -16.78 -14.43 5.59
CA PRO A 184 -17.35 -13.77 4.41
C PRO A 184 -18.49 -12.80 4.75
N GLU A 185 -19.23 -13.08 5.82
CA GLU A 185 -20.34 -12.26 6.30
C GLU A 185 -19.89 -10.84 6.65
N ASN A 186 -18.71 -10.67 7.26
CA ASN A 186 -18.17 -9.35 7.59
C ASN A 186 -17.95 -8.51 6.33
N VAL A 187 -17.41 -9.12 5.28
CA VAL A 187 -17.15 -8.47 3.99
C VAL A 187 -18.47 -8.15 3.28
N LEU A 188 -19.42 -9.09 3.26
CA LEU A 188 -20.73 -8.90 2.63
C LEU A 188 -21.55 -7.80 3.31
N MET A 189 -21.60 -7.78 4.65
CA MET A 189 -22.27 -6.74 5.41
C MET A 189 -21.62 -5.37 5.16
N LEU A 190 -20.28 -5.31 5.13
CA LEU A 190 -19.57 -4.07 4.82
C LEU A 190 -19.89 -3.58 3.40
N MET A 191 -19.88 -4.46 2.40
CA MET A 191 -20.21 -4.12 1.03
C MET A 191 -21.65 -3.58 0.89
N ASP A 192 -22.62 -4.24 1.53
CA ASP A 192 -24.01 -3.77 1.54
C ASP A 192 -24.15 -2.42 2.24
N TYR A 193 -23.47 -2.23 3.37
CA TYR A 193 -23.48 -0.98 4.12
C TYR A 193 -22.92 0.19 3.31
N VAL A 194 -21.73 0.02 2.72
CA VAL A 194 -21.04 1.07 1.96
C VAL A 194 -21.81 1.42 0.67
N ARG A 195 -22.44 0.45 0.00
CA ARG A 195 -23.23 0.72 -1.23
C ARG A 195 -24.49 1.55 -1.00
N ARG A 196 -25.00 1.60 0.23
CA ARG A 196 -26.23 2.31 0.59
C ARG A 196 -25.98 3.76 1.03
N ARG A 197 -24.72 4.21 1.01
CA ARG A 197 -24.28 5.55 1.41
C ARG A 197 -23.73 6.29 0.20
#